data_AF-A0A7W5LKY9-F1
#
_entry.id   AF-A0A7W5LKY9-F1
#
_cell.length_a   1.000
_cell.length_b   1.000
_cell.length_c   1.000
_cell.angle_alpha   90.00
_cell.angle_beta   90.00
_cell.angle_gamma   90.00
#
_symmetry.space_group_name_H-M   'P 1'
#
loop_
_entity.id
_entity.type
_entity.pdbx_description
1 polymer ?
#
loop_
_entity_poly.entity_id
_entity_poly.type
_entity_poly.pdbx_seq_one_letter_code
_entity_poly.pdbx_strand_id
1 'polypeptide(L)'
;MAVLNLVQLDKALTEGTPSLIPDPFTLEHYYNAFVEKGLHHYVLNSLVVSLATTALCLIVGSLAAFALSRLEVKGRFGILMVILSVSMFPQIALVGPLYLIASDLGLLDTYRALIITYLALGLPLVTWVLFGYFETLPREIDEAARMDGVGVVGLLWHIILPMSLPSLVTTGLLAFITAWNEFLFALAFTSDSDSQTIPVGIANFTNQYYVPWGDIAAASAVVTVPLIVLVLFFQRHIIEGLTQGGIKE
;
A
#
# COMPACT_ATOMS: atom_id res chain seq x y z
N MET A 1 8.96 25.06 1.87
CA MET A 1 10.40 24.71 1.91
C MET A 1 10.70 23.49 1.06
N ALA A 2 10.13 22.29 1.33
CA ALA A 2 10.41 21.07 0.56
C ALA A 2 10.14 21.14 -0.97
N VAL A 3 9.09 21.86 -1.40
CA VAL A 3 8.75 22.02 -2.84
C VAL A 3 9.76 22.92 -3.57
N LEU A 4 10.42 23.85 -2.87
CA LEU A 4 11.37 24.78 -3.49
C LEU A 4 12.70 24.08 -3.80
N ASN A 5 13.05 23.05 -3.03
CA ASN A 5 14.22 22.19 -3.26
C ASN A 5 14.13 21.38 -4.56
N LEU A 6 12.95 21.29 -5.19
CA LEU A 6 12.74 20.52 -6.42
C LEU A 6 13.39 21.14 -7.65
N VAL A 7 13.65 22.45 -7.60
CA VAL A 7 13.97 23.28 -8.78
C VAL A 7 15.07 24.31 -8.49
N GLN A 8 15.74 24.20 -7.33
CA GLN A 8 16.90 25.00 -6.91
C GLN A 8 18.13 24.11 -6.82
N LEU A 9 19.29 24.62 -7.25
CA LEU A 9 20.58 23.94 -7.07
C LEU A 9 20.92 23.79 -5.58
N ASP A 10 21.57 22.68 -5.23
CA ASP A 10 22.01 22.38 -3.85
C ASP A 10 22.83 23.50 -3.21
N LYS A 11 23.66 24.20 -4.01
CA LYS A 11 24.46 25.34 -3.52
C LYS A 11 23.60 26.49 -2.99
N ALA A 12 22.44 26.73 -3.59
CA ALA A 12 21.51 27.77 -3.17
C ALA A 12 20.70 27.39 -1.91
N LEU A 13 20.58 26.09 -1.59
CA LEU A 13 19.90 25.60 -0.39
C LEU A 13 20.70 25.89 0.90
N THR A 14 22.01 26.07 0.78
CA THR A 14 22.93 26.34 1.89
C THR A 14 23.24 27.81 2.15
N GLU A 15 22.92 28.72 1.23
CA GLU A 15 23.43 30.11 1.25
C GLU A 15 22.37 31.21 1.55
N GLY A 16 21.08 30.90 1.73
CA GLY A 16 20.09 31.93 2.05
C GLY A 16 18.63 31.47 2.18
N THR A 17 17.73 32.42 2.46
CA THR A 17 16.27 32.16 2.54
C THR A 17 15.75 31.65 1.20
N PRO A 18 15.10 30.48 1.14
CA PRO A 18 14.66 29.88 -0.11
C PRO A 18 13.63 30.78 -0.81
N SER A 19 13.98 31.25 -2.03
CA SER A 19 13.10 32.04 -2.90
C SER A 19 11.90 31.21 -3.35
N LEU A 20 10.71 31.83 -3.47
CA LEU A 20 9.51 31.19 -4.02
C LEU A 20 9.66 30.80 -5.49
N ILE A 21 10.50 31.53 -6.24
CA ILE A 21 10.85 31.22 -7.64
C ILE A 21 12.37 31.02 -7.67
N PRO A 22 12.84 29.78 -7.90
CA PRO A 22 14.26 29.46 -8.06
C PRO A 22 14.92 30.33 -9.12
N ASP A 23 16.08 30.91 -8.80
CA ASP A 23 16.96 31.53 -9.79
C ASP A 23 18.40 31.05 -9.53
N PRO A 24 18.98 30.19 -10.40
CA PRO A 24 18.40 29.66 -11.63
C PRO A 24 17.44 28.48 -11.38
N PHE A 25 16.40 28.40 -12.21
CA PHE A 25 15.52 27.23 -12.30
C PHE A 25 16.26 26.06 -12.96
N THR A 26 16.24 24.89 -12.33
CA THR A 26 16.88 23.68 -12.87
C THR A 26 15.95 22.46 -12.84
N LEU A 27 16.09 21.59 -13.85
CA LEU A 27 15.49 20.25 -13.90
C LEU A 27 16.55 19.15 -13.75
N GLU A 28 17.79 19.52 -13.43
CA GLU A 28 18.93 18.62 -13.27
C GLU A 28 18.64 17.51 -12.25
N HIS A 29 18.00 17.84 -11.13
CA HIS A 29 17.63 16.86 -10.12
C HIS A 29 16.68 15.76 -10.62
N TYR A 30 15.76 16.10 -11.54
CA TYR A 30 14.91 15.09 -12.18
C TYR A 30 15.70 14.25 -13.17
N TYR A 31 16.60 14.86 -13.95
CA TYR A 31 17.49 14.14 -14.86
C TYR A 31 18.37 13.16 -14.07
N ASN A 32 19.03 13.61 -13.01
CA ASN A 32 19.89 12.79 -12.15
C ASN A 32 19.10 11.63 -11.53
N ALA A 33 17.92 11.91 -10.98
CA ALA A 33 17.08 10.88 -10.39
C ALA A 33 16.70 9.78 -11.41
N PHE A 34 16.26 10.14 -12.62
CA PHE A 34 15.79 9.16 -13.61
C PHE A 34 16.92 8.46 -14.38
N VAL A 35 17.96 9.22 -14.76
CA VAL A 35 19.02 8.76 -15.67
C VAL A 35 20.23 8.24 -14.90
N GLU A 36 20.73 8.98 -13.93
CA GLU A 36 21.94 8.58 -13.18
C GLU A 36 21.63 7.59 -12.06
N LYS A 37 20.49 7.77 -11.38
CA LYS A 37 20.08 6.94 -10.23
C LYS A 37 19.09 5.83 -10.60
N GLY A 38 18.61 5.79 -11.85
CA GLY A 38 17.72 4.73 -12.33
C GLY A 38 16.35 4.68 -11.62
N LEU A 39 15.82 5.82 -11.15
CA LEU A 39 14.59 5.88 -10.35
C LEU A 39 13.40 5.13 -10.97
N HIS A 40 13.34 5.07 -12.31
CA HIS A 40 12.29 4.37 -13.03
C HIS A 40 12.20 2.87 -12.69
N HIS A 41 13.32 2.20 -12.43
CA HIS A 41 13.33 0.79 -12.01
C HIS A 41 12.65 0.62 -10.66
N TYR A 42 13.05 1.41 -9.65
CA TYR A 42 12.43 1.36 -8.34
C TYR A 42 10.94 1.68 -8.40
N VAL A 43 10.52 2.62 -9.25
CA VAL A 43 9.11 2.95 -9.45
C VAL A 43 8.32 1.78 -10.00
N LEU A 44 8.85 1.10 -11.03
CA LEU A 44 8.21 -0.09 -11.59
C LEU A 44 8.14 -1.23 -10.56
N ASN A 45 9.21 -1.46 -9.81
CA ASN A 45 9.28 -2.48 -8.76
C ASN A 45 8.22 -2.22 -7.68
N SER A 46 8.16 -0.99 -7.17
CA SER A 46 7.15 -0.56 -6.20
C SER A 46 5.74 -0.74 -6.73
N LEU A 47 5.47 -0.38 -7.99
CA LEU A 47 4.14 -0.55 -8.60
C LEU A 47 3.76 -2.03 -8.69
N VAL A 48 4.67 -2.88 -9.16
CA VAL A 48 4.43 -4.32 -9.29
C VAL A 48 4.14 -4.93 -7.92
N VAL A 49 5.00 -4.67 -6.93
CA VAL A 49 4.86 -5.22 -5.57
C VAL A 49 3.60 -4.71 -4.89
N SER A 50 3.31 -3.40 -4.94
CA SER A 50 2.16 -2.82 -4.24
C SER A 50 0.83 -3.20 -4.90
N LEU A 51 0.74 -3.22 -6.23
CA LEU A 51 -0.48 -3.63 -6.94
C LEU A 51 -0.78 -5.12 -6.72
N ALA A 52 0.24 -5.99 -6.86
CA ALA A 52 0.07 -7.43 -6.63
C ALA A 52 -0.34 -7.71 -5.18
N THR A 53 0.33 -7.08 -4.21
CA THR A 53 -0.04 -7.19 -2.79
C THR A 53 -1.47 -6.73 -2.55
N THR A 54 -1.84 -5.56 -3.09
CA THR A 54 -3.20 -5.00 -2.91
C THR A 54 -4.26 -5.93 -3.48
N ALA A 55 -4.06 -6.44 -4.70
CA ALA A 55 -4.99 -7.37 -5.32
C ALA A 55 -5.15 -8.65 -4.50
N LEU A 56 -4.04 -9.24 -4.03
CA LEU A 56 -4.07 -10.43 -3.18
C LEU A 56 -4.75 -10.16 -1.83
N CYS A 57 -4.45 -9.02 -1.20
CA CYS A 57 -5.10 -8.61 0.04
C CYS A 57 -6.62 -8.46 -0.14
N LEU A 58 -7.09 -7.84 -1.23
CA LEU A 58 -8.52 -7.71 -1.49
C LEU A 58 -9.17 -9.06 -1.77
N ILE A 59 -8.53 -9.94 -2.53
CA ILE A 59 -9.06 -11.28 -2.82
C ILE A 59 -9.17 -12.09 -1.52
N VAL A 60 -8.07 -12.25 -0.79
CA VAL A 60 -8.04 -13.10 0.41
C VAL A 60 -8.82 -12.44 1.56
N GLY A 61 -8.68 -11.14 1.73
CA GLY A 61 -9.35 -10.37 2.78
C GLY A 61 -10.85 -10.28 2.58
N SER A 62 -11.35 -10.15 1.34
CA SER A 62 -12.79 -10.19 1.07
C SER A 62 -13.39 -11.57 1.31
N LEU A 63 -12.67 -12.65 0.97
CA LEU A 63 -13.09 -14.02 1.28
C LEU A 63 -13.18 -14.24 2.81
N ALA A 64 -12.15 -13.82 3.55
CA ALA A 64 -12.11 -13.93 5.00
C ALA A 64 -13.21 -13.08 5.67
N ALA A 65 -13.35 -11.81 5.25
CA ALA A 65 -14.38 -10.90 5.74
C ALA A 65 -15.79 -11.43 5.46
N PHE A 66 -16.03 -11.95 4.26
CA PHE A 66 -17.31 -12.55 3.89
C PHE A 66 -17.60 -13.79 4.73
N ALA A 67 -16.66 -14.71 4.87
CA ALA A 67 -16.85 -15.90 5.69
C ALA A 67 -17.20 -15.53 7.14
N LEU A 68 -16.48 -14.57 7.74
CA LEU A 68 -16.69 -14.15 9.12
C LEU A 68 -17.99 -13.37 9.33
N SER A 69 -18.41 -12.56 8.35
CA SER A 69 -19.64 -11.76 8.45
C SER A 69 -20.89 -12.54 8.05
N ARG A 70 -20.84 -13.33 6.97
CA ARG A 70 -22.01 -13.91 6.31
C ARG A 70 -22.27 -15.38 6.62
N LEU A 71 -21.25 -16.14 7.02
CA LEU A 71 -21.42 -17.54 7.40
C LEU A 71 -21.53 -17.69 8.92
N GLU A 72 -22.12 -18.80 9.36
CA GLU A 72 -22.29 -19.14 10.77
C GLU A 72 -20.96 -19.61 11.40
N VAL A 73 -20.00 -18.70 11.51
CA VAL A 73 -18.70 -18.97 12.14
C VAL A 73 -18.79 -18.73 13.64
N LYS A 74 -18.78 -19.81 14.42
CA LYS A 74 -18.72 -19.74 15.89
C LYS A 74 -17.44 -19.01 16.33
N GLY A 75 -17.58 -18.01 17.20
CA GLY A 75 -16.44 -17.24 17.71
C GLY A 75 -15.80 -16.27 16.72
N ARG A 76 -16.51 -15.86 15.65
CA ARG A 76 -16.02 -14.93 14.62
C ARG A 76 -15.27 -13.70 15.14
N PHE A 77 -15.75 -13.06 16.20
CA PHE A 77 -15.08 -11.91 16.80
C PHE A 77 -13.76 -12.27 17.49
N GLY A 78 -13.65 -13.48 18.07
CA GLY A 78 -12.39 -14.00 18.60
C GLY A 78 -11.36 -14.26 17.51
N ILE A 79 -11.78 -14.87 16.40
CA ILE A 79 -10.91 -15.08 15.22
C ILE A 79 -10.41 -13.73 14.70
N LEU A 80 -11.31 -12.77 14.57
CA LEU A 80 -10.98 -11.44 14.09
C LEU A 80 -10.02 -10.69 15.03
N MET A 81 -10.21 -10.82 16.35
CA MET A 81 -9.26 -10.30 17.35
C MET A 81 -7.88 -10.96 17.24
N VAL A 82 -7.80 -12.27 17.00
CA VAL A 82 -6.52 -12.97 16.79
C VAL A 82 -5.83 -12.45 15.54
N ILE A 83 -6.56 -12.32 14.42
CA ILE A 83 -6.04 -11.75 13.17
C ILE A 83 -5.47 -10.35 13.41
N LEU A 84 -6.21 -9.48 14.10
CA LEU A 84 -5.74 -8.14 14.43
C LEU A 84 -4.55 -8.12 15.39
N SER A 85 -4.51 -9.03 16.37
CA SER A 85 -3.42 -9.10 17.35
C SER A 85 -2.06 -9.34 16.67
N VAL A 86 -2.04 -10.10 15.58
CA VAL A 86 -0.82 -10.31 14.77
C VAL A 86 -0.30 -8.99 14.20
N SER A 87 -1.18 -8.07 13.80
CA SER A 87 -0.78 -6.75 13.27
C SER A 87 -0.23 -5.78 14.32
N MET A 88 -0.46 -6.06 15.62
CA MET A 88 0.08 -5.25 16.71
C MET A 88 1.54 -5.58 17.03
N PHE A 89 2.06 -6.67 16.47
CA PHE A 89 3.44 -7.06 16.68
C PHE A 89 4.38 -6.10 15.92
N PRO A 90 5.45 -5.60 16.56
CA PRO A 90 6.34 -4.65 15.92
C PRO A 90 7.02 -5.28 14.70
N GLN A 91 6.84 -4.68 13.53
CA GLN A 91 7.35 -5.21 12.26
C GLN A 91 8.86 -5.48 12.30
N ILE A 92 9.62 -4.60 12.94
CA ILE A 92 11.08 -4.74 13.09
C ILE A 92 11.48 -6.06 13.77
N ALA A 93 10.67 -6.58 14.70
CA ALA A 93 10.94 -7.84 15.38
C ALA A 93 10.68 -9.07 14.48
N LEU A 94 9.91 -8.90 13.39
CA LEU A 94 9.64 -9.94 12.41
C LEU A 94 10.69 -9.99 11.28
N VAL A 95 11.47 -8.92 11.08
CA VAL A 95 12.45 -8.84 9.99
C VAL A 95 13.44 -9.99 10.04
N GLY A 96 14.09 -10.22 11.20
CA GLY A 96 15.08 -11.29 11.35
C GLY A 96 14.51 -12.69 11.07
N PRO A 97 13.42 -13.11 11.74
CA PRO A 97 12.80 -14.41 11.49
C PRO A 97 12.31 -14.59 10.04
N LEU A 98 11.65 -13.58 9.46
CA LEU A 98 11.15 -13.68 8.09
C LEU A 98 12.28 -13.64 7.06
N TYR A 99 13.39 -12.95 7.34
CA TYR A 99 14.60 -12.98 6.51
C TYR A 99 15.18 -14.39 6.44
N LEU A 100 15.32 -15.08 7.58
CA LEU A 100 15.82 -16.45 7.62
C LEU A 100 14.93 -17.40 6.81
N ILE A 101 13.61 -17.29 6.96
CA ILE A 101 12.65 -18.09 6.18
C ILE A 101 12.78 -17.78 4.68
N ALA A 102 12.86 -16.50 4.29
CA ALA A 102 13.02 -16.12 2.90
C ALA A 102 14.35 -16.60 2.31
N SER A 103 15.43 -16.57 3.10
CA SER A 103 16.74 -17.10 2.75
C SER A 103 16.69 -18.60 2.50
N ASP A 104 16.13 -19.36 3.44
CA ASP A 104 16.05 -20.83 3.36
C ASP A 104 15.20 -21.29 2.17
N LEU A 105 14.19 -20.49 1.78
CA LEU A 105 13.34 -20.74 0.62
C LEU A 105 13.92 -20.20 -0.70
N GLY A 106 15.08 -19.52 -0.67
CA GLY A 106 15.68 -18.90 -1.85
C GLY A 106 14.82 -17.79 -2.48
N LEU A 107 14.05 -17.07 -1.65
CA LEU A 107 13.13 -16.01 -2.07
C LEU A 107 13.73 -14.60 -1.98
N LEU A 108 14.90 -14.44 -1.34
CA LEU A 108 15.59 -13.15 -1.25
C LEU A 108 15.84 -12.57 -2.66
N ASP A 109 15.91 -11.24 -2.73
CA ASP A 109 16.09 -10.50 -3.98
C ASP A 109 14.98 -10.73 -5.02
N THR A 110 13.77 -11.09 -4.59
CA THR A 110 12.61 -11.27 -5.48
C THR A 110 11.39 -10.46 -5.05
N TYR A 111 10.55 -10.06 -6.02
CA TYR A 111 9.23 -9.50 -5.74
C TYR A 111 8.35 -10.44 -4.90
N ARG A 112 8.54 -11.76 -5.02
CA ARG A 112 7.71 -12.75 -4.32
C ARG A 112 7.89 -12.67 -2.81
N ALA A 113 9.12 -12.49 -2.34
CA ALA A 113 9.38 -12.30 -0.92
C ALA A 113 8.62 -11.07 -0.39
N LEU A 114 8.72 -9.94 -1.09
CA LEU A 114 8.03 -8.70 -0.70
C LEU A 114 6.51 -8.88 -0.75
N ILE A 115 5.95 -9.42 -1.84
CA ILE A 115 4.50 -9.60 -2.00
C ILE A 115 3.92 -10.50 -0.90
N ILE A 116 4.57 -11.62 -0.59
CA ILE A 116 4.09 -12.56 0.44
C ILE A 116 4.14 -11.91 1.83
N THR A 117 5.26 -11.23 2.15
CA THR A 117 5.40 -10.56 3.44
C THR A 117 4.40 -9.41 3.58
N TYR A 118 4.23 -8.58 2.55
CA TYR A 118 3.31 -7.46 2.62
C TYR A 118 1.85 -7.91 2.64
N LEU A 119 1.53 -9.02 1.96
CA LEU A 119 0.23 -9.67 2.07
C LEU A 119 -0.04 -10.06 3.52
N ALA A 120 0.89 -10.74 4.19
CA ALA A 120 0.71 -11.17 5.59
C ALA A 120 0.49 -9.98 6.54
N LEU A 121 1.18 -8.85 6.30
CA LEU A 121 1.04 -7.63 7.11
C LEU A 121 -0.25 -6.85 6.80
N GLY A 122 -0.66 -6.79 5.54
CA GLY A 122 -1.84 -6.05 5.10
C GLY A 122 -3.15 -6.78 5.32
N LEU A 123 -3.15 -8.12 5.31
CA LEU A 123 -4.35 -8.93 5.39
C LEU A 123 -5.22 -8.66 6.63
N PRO A 124 -4.66 -8.48 7.85
CA PRO A 124 -5.48 -8.17 9.03
C PRO A 124 -6.31 -6.90 8.88
N LEU A 125 -5.68 -5.83 8.38
CA LEU A 125 -6.32 -4.54 8.19
C LEU A 125 -7.42 -4.63 7.12
N VAL A 126 -7.12 -5.24 5.97
CA VAL A 126 -8.08 -5.39 4.88
C VAL A 126 -9.27 -6.25 5.30
N THR A 127 -9.01 -7.37 5.99
CA THR A 127 -10.07 -8.26 6.51
C THR A 127 -10.94 -7.52 7.51
N TRP A 128 -10.35 -6.72 8.41
CA TRP A 128 -11.08 -5.97 9.42
C TRP A 128 -12.01 -4.93 8.82
N VAL A 129 -11.49 -4.10 7.90
CA VAL A 129 -12.29 -3.03 7.27
C VAL A 129 -13.44 -3.63 6.46
N LEU A 130 -13.17 -4.65 5.64
CA LEU A 130 -14.20 -5.32 4.84
C LEU A 130 -15.19 -6.07 5.71
N PHE A 131 -14.76 -6.70 6.80
CA PHE A 131 -15.68 -7.35 7.76
C PHE A 131 -16.64 -6.33 8.36
N GLY A 132 -16.11 -5.19 8.82
CA GLY A 132 -16.92 -4.12 9.38
C GLY A 132 -17.95 -3.58 8.39
N TYR A 133 -17.56 -3.43 7.12
CA TYR A 133 -18.47 -3.01 6.06
C TYR A 133 -19.51 -4.08 5.71
N PHE A 134 -19.12 -5.34 5.54
CA PHE A 134 -20.08 -6.41 5.23
C PHE A 134 -21.12 -6.57 6.35
N GLU A 135 -20.76 -6.37 7.62
CA GLU A 135 -21.73 -6.39 8.73
C GLU A 135 -22.77 -5.26 8.67
N THR A 136 -22.54 -4.16 7.92
CA THR A 136 -23.55 -3.10 7.76
C THR A 136 -24.59 -3.42 6.68
N LEU A 137 -24.27 -4.33 5.76
CA LEU A 137 -25.19 -4.73 4.70
C LEU A 137 -26.38 -5.51 5.30
N PRO A 138 -27.64 -5.21 4.93
CA PRO A 138 -28.83 -5.87 5.47
C PRO A 138 -28.83 -7.39 5.20
N ARG A 139 -29.35 -8.18 6.16
CA ARG A 139 -29.39 -9.65 6.08
C ARG A 139 -30.47 -10.15 5.12
N GLU A 140 -31.49 -9.34 4.91
CA GLU A 140 -32.60 -9.57 3.99
C GLU A 140 -32.11 -9.78 2.54
N ILE A 141 -30.96 -9.18 2.19
CA ILE A 141 -30.31 -9.38 0.89
C ILE A 141 -29.83 -10.83 0.73
N ASP A 142 -29.24 -11.39 1.80
CA ASP A 142 -28.76 -12.77 1.79
C ASP A 142 -29.93 -13.75 1.69
N GLU A 143 -31.03 -13.47 2.39
CA GLU A 143 -32.26 -14.28 2.38
C GLU A 143 -32.94 -14.23 1.01
N ALA A 144 -33.10 -13.05 0.42
CA ALA A 144 -33.67 -12.89 -0.93
C ALA A 144 -32.83 -13.63 -1.98
N ALA A 145 -31.50 -13.49 -1.94
CA ALA A 145 -30.61 -14.20 -2.84
C ALA A 145 -30.75 -15.74 -2.72
N ARG A 146 -30.91 -16.26 -1.49
CA ARG A 146 -31.15 -17.70 -1.28
C ARG A 146 -32.50 -18.15 -1.82
N MET A 147 -33.54 -17.32 -1.70
CA MET A 147 -34.87 -17.60 -2.29
C MET A 147 -34.81 -17.65 -3.82
N ASP A 148 -33.93 -16.84 -4.43
CA ASP A 148 -33.65 -16.85 -5.87
C ASP A 148 -32.70 -18.00 -6.30
N GLY A 149 -32.31 -18.88 -5.37
CA GLY A 149 -31.44 -20.03 -5.64
C GLY A 149 -29.96 -19.68 -5.80
N VAL A 150 -29.54 -18.48 -5.42
CA VAL A 150 -28.14 -18.05 -5.48
C VAL A 150 -27.33 -18.75 -4.39
N GLY A 151 -26.33 -19.53 -4.78
CA GLY A 151 -25.41 -20.18 -3.85
C GLY A 151 -24.47 -19.20 -3.15
N VAL A 152 -23.79 -19.66 -2.09
CA VAL A 152 -22.89 -18.83 -1.23
C VAL A 152 -21.80 -18.11 -2.03
N VAL A 153 -21.15 -18.81 -2.98
CA VAL A 153 -20.14 -18.21 -3.84
C VAL A 153 -20.77 -17.16 -4.77
N GLY A 154 -21.98 -17.43 -5.27
CA GLY A 154 -22.76 -16.49 -6.06
C GLY A 154 -23.10 -15.22 -5.30
N LEU A 155 -23.53 -15.35 -4.03
CA LEU A 155 -23.83 -14.24 -3.13
C LEU A 155 -22.62 -13.31 -2.95
N LEU A 156 -21.43 -13.87 -2.75
CA LEU A 156 -20.21 -13.08 -2.65
C LEU A 156 -19.93 -12.30 -3.95
N TRP A 157 -19.80 -13.01 -5.08
CA TRP A 157 -19.27 -12.42 -6.31
C TRP A 157 -20.28 -11.53 -7.05
N HIS A 158 -21.58 -11.84 -7.01
CA HIS A 158 -22.59 -11.15 -7.79
C HIS A 158 -23.37 -10.10 -7.00
N ILE A 159 -23.33 -10.14 -5.67
CA ILE A 159 -24.13 -9.26 -4.81
C ILE A 159 -23.25 -8.49 -3.85
N ILE A 160 -22.56 -9.17 -2.92
CA ILE A 160 -21.82 -8.51 -1.85
C ILE A 160 -20.64 -7.69 -2.39
N LEU A 161 -19.80 -8.26 -3.26
CA LEU A 161 -18.64 -7.53 -3.80
C LEU A 161 -19.04 -6.30 -4.65
N PRO A 162 -20.00 -6.38 -5.60
CA PRO A 162 -20.45 -5.20 -6.33
C PRO A 162 -21.05 -4.12 -5.44
N MET A 163 -21.85 -4.48 -4.44
CA MET A 163 -22.40 -3.52 -3.47
C MET A 163 -21.32 -2.89 -2.61
N SER A 164 -20.24 -3.63 -2.35
CA SER A 164 -19.13 -3.18 -1.51
C SER A 164 -18.01 -2.48 -2.28
N LEU A 165 -18.22 -2.14 -3.55
CA LEU A 165 -17.22 -1.49 -4.39
C LEU A 165 -16.60 -0.24 -3.74
N PRO A 166 -17.36 0.69 -3.11
CA PRO A 166 -16.78 1.85 -2.43
C PRO A 166 -15.81 1.46 -1.30
N SER A 167 -16.17 0.43 -0.53
CA SER A 167 -15.34 -0.10 0.55
C SER A 167 -14.12 -0.84 0.05
N LEU A 168 -14.26 -1.65 -1.01
CA LEU A 168 -13.15 -2.35 -1.68
C LEU A 168 -12.12 -1.36 -2.23
N VAL A 169 -12.57 -0.28 -2.85
CA VAL A 169 -11.70 0.77 -3.38
C VAL A 169 -10.95 1.47 -2.25
N THR A 170 -11.66 1.88 -1.19
CA THR A 170 -11.05 2.58 -0.05
C THR A 170 -10.04 1.69 0.68
N THR A 171 -10.40 0.44 0.93
CA THR A 171 -9.54 -0.55 1.59
C THR A 171 -8.35 -0.93 0.71
N GLY A 172 -8.58 -1.06 -0.60
CA GLY A 172 -7.53 -1.33 -1.58
C GLY A 172 -6.53 -0.20 -1.65
N LEU A 173 -6.98 1.06 -1.64
CA LEU A 173 -6.09 2.21 -1.58
C LEU A 173 -5.25 2.23 -0.30
N LEU A 174 -5.85 1.89 0.84
CA LEU A 174 -5.12 1.78 2.10
C LEU A 174 -4.04 0.70 2.04
N ALA A 175 -4.38 -0.49 1.52
CA ALA A 175 -3.42 -1.58 1.31
C ALA A 175 -2.30 -1.19 0.34
N PHE A 176 -2.65 -0.49 -0.75
CA PHE A 176 -1.68 0.02 -1.72
C PHE A 176 -0.71 1.00 -1.07
N ILE A 177 -1.22 2.00 -0.35
CA ILE A 177 -0.39 3.02 0.32
C ILE A 177 0.56 2.36 1.33
N THR A 178 0.08 1.37 2.09
CA THR A 178 0.92 0.64 3.04
C THR A 178 2.03 -0.13 2.33
N ALA A 179 1.72 -0.87 1.26
CA ALA A 179 2.71 -1.64 0.50
C ALA A 179 3.69 -0.72 -0.28
N TRP A 180 3.20 0.41 -0.79
CA TRP A 180 3.97 1.41 -1.53
C TRP A 180 5.03 2.09 -0.66
N ASN A 181 4.70 2.35 0.61
CA ASN A 181 5.58 3.00 1.58
C ASN A 181 6.41 2.02 2.42
N GLU A 182 6.26 0.71 2.21
CA GLU A 182 6.99 -0.29 2.99
C GLU A 182 8.49 -0.21 2.67
N PHE A 183 9.29 -0.03 3.71
CA PHE A 183 10.72 0.18 3.62
C PHE A 183 11.54 -0.91 4.31
N LEU A 184 11.09 -1.43 5.46
CA LEU A 184 11.91 -2.26 6.34
C LEU A 184 12.19 -3.62 5.71
N PHE A 185 11.17 -4.26 5.16
CA PHE A 185 11.33 -5.58 4.55
C PHE A 185 11.94 -5.47 3.16
N ALA A 186 11.62 -4.44 2.38
CA ALA A 186 12.34 -4.14 1.16
C ALA A 186 13.85 -4.01 1.42
N LEU A 187 14.25 -3.17 2.38
CA LEU A 187 15.65 -2.97 2.73
C LEU A 187 16.33 -4.27 3.17
N ALA A 188 15.64 -5.08 3.98
CA ALA A 188 16.21 -6.30 4.52
C ALA A 188 16.30 -7.42 3.47
N PHE A 189 15.35 -7.52 2.54
CA PHE A 189 15.21 -8.69 1.66
C PHE A 189 15.79 -8.47 0.27
N THR A 190 16.12 -7.22 -0.09
CA THR A 190 16.65 -6.86 -1.41
C THR A 190 18.00 -6.17 -1.30
N SER A 191 19.04 -6.90 -1.66
CA SER A 191 20.43 -6.45 -1.75
C SER A 191 20.75 -5.90 -3.14
N ASP A 192 20.12 -6.44 -4.18
CA ASP A 192 20.30 -5.97 -5.57
C ASP A 192 19.27 -4.90 -5.97
N SER A 193 19.66 -3.97 -6.83
CA SER A 193 18.80 -2.89 -7.32
C SER A 193 17.60 -3.39 -8.12
N ASP A 194 17.69 -4.59 -8.70
CA ASP A 194 16.68 -5.18 -9.56
C ASP A 194 15.32 -5.40 -8.87
N SER A 195 15.33 -5.67 -7.55
CA SER A 195 14.11 -5.92 -6.77
C SER A 195 13.80 -4.83 -5.73
N GLN A 196 14.68 -3.82 -5.58
CA GLN A 196 14.49 -2.76 -4.61
C GLN A 196 13.27 -1.89 -4.94
N THR A 197 12.53 -1.51 -3.90
CA THR A 197 11.40 -0.58 -4.01
C THR A 197 11.87 0.86 -3.88
N ILE A 198 11.03 1.81 -4.32
CA ILE A 198 11.26 3.25 -4.23
C ILE A 198 11.85 3.70 -2.88
N PRO A 199 11.28 3.34 -1.70
CA PRO A 199 11.80 3.83 -0.43
C PRO A 199 13.27 3.44 -0.21
N VAL A 200 13.67 2.24 -0.62
CA VAL A 200 15.05 1.76 -0.55
C VAL A 200 15.92 2.44 -1.60
N GLY A 201 15.43 2.55 -2.83
CA GLY A 201 16.13 3.24 -3.93
C GLY A 201 16.47 4.68 -3.59
N ILE A 202 15.55 5.43 -2.99
CA ILE A 202 15.79 6.81 -2.53
C ILE A 202 16.79 6.85 -1.37
N ALA A 203 16.71 5.90 -0.43
CA ALA A 203 17.69 5.82 0.66
C ALA A 203 19.11 5.61 0.11
N ASN A 204 19.25 4.85 -0.98
CA ASN A 204 20.52 4.59 -1.67
C ASN A 204 21.06 5.81 -2.44
N PHE A 205 20.32 6.92 -2.56
CA PHE A 205 20.85 8.15 -3.17
C PHE A 205 21.92 8.81 -2.30
N THR A 206 21.84 8.58 -0.98
CA THR A 206 22.74 9.16 0.00
C THR A 206 24.02 8.34 0.09
N ASN A 207 25.18 9.01 0.00
CA ASN A 207 26.48 8.42 0.24
C ASN A 207 27.10 9.00 1.52
N GLN A 208 28.14 8.35 2.06
CA GLN A 208 28.77 8.73 3.33
C GLN A 208 29.30 10.18 3.37
N TYR A 209 29.61 10.77 2.21
CA TYR A 209 30.24 12.09 2.11
C TYR A 209 29.31 13.20 1.60
N TYR A 210 28.14 12.86 1.05
CA TYR A 210 27.27 13.82 0.38
C TYR A 210 25.82 13.31 0.33
N VAL A 211 24.90 14.20 0.68
CA VAL A 211 23.45 13.99 0.60
C VAL A 211 22.89 14.88 -0.52
N PRO A 212 22.45 14.30 -1.64
CA PRO A 212 21.88 15.08 -2.75
C PRO A 212 20.43 15.47 -2.42
N TRP A 213 20.23 16.56 -1.67
CA TRP A 213 18.90 16.99 -1.22
C TRP A 213 17.96 17.31 -2.38
N GLY A 214 18.48 17.94 -3.45
CA GLY A 214 17.69 18.20 -4.66
C GLY A 214 17.20 16.92 -5.35
N ASP A 215 18.06 15.91 -5.51
CA ASP A 215 17.68 14.64 -6.16
C ASP A 215 16.67 13.85 -5.32
N ILE A 216 16.85 13.82 -3.99
CA ILE A 216 15.92 13.18 -3.05
C ILE A 216 14.56 13.89 -3.09
N ALA A 217 14.56 15.23 -3.11
CA ALA A 217 13.32 16.00 -3.23
C ALA A 217 12.61 15.72 -4.55
N ALA A 218 13.33 15.77 -5.68
CA ALA A 218 12.80 15.49 -7.01
C ALA A 218 12.22 14.07 -7.09
N ALA A 219 12.94 13.07 -6.59
CA ALA A 219 12.43 11.72 -6.48
C ALA A 219 11.16 11.66 -5.62
N SER A 220 11.16 12.26 -4.43
CA SER A 220 9.99 12.27 -3.53
C SER A 220 8.74 12.89 -4.17
N ALA A 221 8.91 13.93 -5.00
CA ALA A 221 7.81 14.50 -5.78
C ALA A 221 7.24 13.48 -6.79
N VAL A 222 8.10 12.77 -7.52
CA VAL A 222 7.70 11.70 -8.45
C VAL A 222 6.95 10.59 -7.72
N VAL A 223 7.43 10.16 -6.55
CA VAL A 223 6.81 9.10 -5.73
C VAL A 223 5.39 9.46 -5.29
N THR A 224 5.11 10.75 -5.12
CA THR A 224 3.79 11.22 -4.71
C THR A 224 2.78 11.17 -5.87
N VAL A 225 3.23 11.22 -7.12
CA VAL A 225 2.34 11.27 -8.30
C VAL A 225 1.42 10.05 -8.40
N PRO A 226 1.88 8.79 -8.30
CA PRO A 226 1.00 7.62 -8.34
C PRO A 226 -0.10 7.66 -7.28
N LEU A 227 0.22 8.14 -6.07
CA LEU A 227 -0.76 8.27 -4.98
C LEU A 227 -1.82 9.32 -5.30
N ILE A 228 -1.42 10.49 -5.78
CA ILE A 228 -2.35 11.54 -6.20
C ILE A 228 -3.26 11.04 -7.32
N VAL A 229 -2.70 10.37 -8.34
CA VAL A 229 -3.47 9.84 -9.46
C VAL A 229 -4.51 8.83 -8.99
N LEU A 230 -4.13 7.89 -8.13
CA LEU A 230 -5.06 6.91 -7.56
C LEU A 230 -6.17 7.59 -6.76
N VAL A 231 -5.82 8.53 -5.87
CA VAL A 231 -6.81 9.26 -5.07
C VAL A 231 -7.77 10.03 -5.98
N LEU A 232 -7.28 10.77 -6.97
CA LEU A 232 -8.13 11.55 -7.89
C LEU A 232 -9.05 10.66 -8.73
N PHE A 233 -8.57 9.50 -9.14
CA PHE A 233 -9.37 8.54 -9.90
C PHE A 233 -10.47 7.92 -9.03
N PHE A 234 -10.16 7.61 -7.77
CA PHE A 234 -11.06 6.90 -6.86
C PHE A 234 -11.81 7.79 -5.85
N GLN A 235 -11.60 9.11 -5.86
CA GLN A 235 -12.14 10.06 -4.87
C GLN A 235 -13.65 9.94 -4.64
N ARG A 236 -14.44 9.67 -5.68
CA ARG A 236 -15.91 9.50 -5.55
C ARG A 236 -16.27 8.31 -4.66
N HIS A 237 -15.64 7.16 -4.92
CA HIS A 237 -15.83 5.94 -4.14
C HIS A 237 -15.30 6.07 -2.71
N ILE A 238 -14.22 6.84 -2.50
CA ILE A 238 -13.68 7.12 -1.17
C ILE A 238 -14.68 7.95 -0.35
N ILE A 239 -15.29 8.99 -0.94
CA ILE A 239 -16.30 9.83 -0.28
C ILE A 239 -17.55 9.01 0.05
N GLU A 240 -18.01 8.14 -0.85
CA GLU A 240 -19.15 7.26 -0.62
C GLU A 240 -18.87 6.25 0.51
N GLY A 241 -17.66 5.67 0.56
CA GLY A 241 -17.25 4.74 1.61
C GLY A 241 -17.16 5.39 2.99
N LEU A 242 -16.70 6.64 3.08
CA LEU A 242 -16.61 7.39 4.33
C LEU A 242 -17.97 7.89 4.83
N THR A 243 -18.88 8.27 3.93
CA THR A 243 -20.20 8.78 4.30
C THR A 243 -21.13 7.68 4.78
N GLN A 244 -21.12 6.48 4.18
CA GLN A 244 -21.96 5.36 4.64
C GLN A 244 -21.55 4.77 6.00
N GLY A 245 -20.27 4.86 6.38
CA GLY A 245 -19.81 4.44 7.73
C GLY A 245 -20.13 5.44 8.85
N GLY A 246 -20.48 6.69 8.50
CA GLY A 246 -20.74 7.78 9.44
C GLY A 246 -22.22 8.01 9.79
N ILE A 247 -23.16 7.41 9.05
CA ILE A 247 -24.60 7.50 9.34
C ILE A 247 -25.01 6.31 10.22
N LYS A 248 -24.65 6.40 11.50
CA LYS A 248 -25.36 5.69 12.57
C LYS A 248 -26.07 6.75 13.43
N GLU A 249 -27.28 7.10 13.02
CA GLU A 249 -28.38 7.49 13.92
C GLU A 249 -29.63 6.70 13.54
#